data_AF-G7VC48-F1
#
_entry.id   AF-G7VC48-F1
#
_cell.length_a   1.000
_cell.length_b   1.000
_cell.length_c   1.000
_cell.angle_alpha   90.00
_cell.angle_beta   90.00
_cell.angle_gamma   90.00
#
_symmetry.space_group_name_H-M   'P 1'
#
loop_
_entity.id
_entity.type
_entity.pdbx_description
1 polymer ?
#
loop_
_entity_poly.entity_id
_entity_poly.type
_entity_poly.pdbx_seq_one_letter_code
_entity_poly.pdbx_strand_id
1 'polypeptide(L)'
;MSEVNKKIESAVRNLAVEVINKFEKKKRIDNIQELIILATYLNMQKLDELRNDVDGVMRAFQRLDALIDVVRDLKKAVESLQSGQTGEVAKLLGEVNSKLDKILEKLDAYTVESL
;
A
#
# COMPACT_ATOMS: atom_id res chain seq x y z
N MET A 1 -12.89 14.17 -3.52
CA MET A 1 -14.20 13.80 -2.93
C MET A 1 -15.07 15.05 -2.95
N SER A 2 -16.31 14.98 -3.46
CA SER A 2 -17.19 16.15 -3.57
C SER A 2 -17.60 16.67 -2.19
N GLU A 3 -17.92 17.96 -2.09
CA GLU A 3 -18.40 18.58 -0.84
C GLU A 3 -19.70 17.91 -0.33
N VAL A 4 -20.53 17.45 -1.27
CA VAL A 4 -21.77 16.70 -0.99
C VAL A 4 -21.47 15.39 -0.28
N ASN A 5 -20.48 14.62 -0.73
CA ASN A 5 -20.12 13.34 -0.10
C ASN A 5 -19.66 13.54 1.34
N LYS A 6 -18.83 14.57 1.62
CA LYS A 6 -18.39 14.89 2.98
C LYS A 6 -19.56 15.25 3.92
N LYS A 7 -20.55 15.98 3.40
CA LYS A 7 -21.77 16.32 4.16
C LYS A 7 -22.59 15.06 4.47
N ILE A 8 -22.75 14.15 3.51
CA ILE A 8 -23.46 12.88 3.69
C ILE A 8 -22.72 12.00 4.71
N GLU A 9 -21.41 11.83 4.59
CA GLU A 9 -20.60 11.07 5.54
C GLU A 9 -20.75 11.62 6.96
N SER A 10 -20.66 12.94 7.12
CA SER A 10 -20.83 13.59 8.43
C SER A 10 -22.22 13.35 9.01
N ALA A 11 -23.28 13.40 8.18
CA ALA A 11 -24.64 13.11 8.60
C ALA A 11 -24.79 11.65 9.05
N VAL A 12 -24.24 10.68 8.30
CA VAL A 12 -24.26 9.26 8.66
C VAL A 12 -23.49 9.00 9.96
N ARG A 13 -22.31 9.60 10.14
CA ARG A 13 -21.54 9.51 11.40
C ARG A 13 -22.36 10.04 12.57
N ASN A 14 -22.96 11.22 12.43
CA ASN A 14 -23.77 11.84 13.48
C ASN A 14 -25.00 10.99 13.85
N LEU A 15 -25.69 10.41 12.86
CA LEU A 15 -26.82 9.51 13.10
C LEU A 15 -26.38 8.21 13.80
N ALA A 16 -25.21 7.68 13.43
CA ALA A 16 -24.68 6.46 14.03
C ALA A 16 -24.24 6.64 15.50
N VAL A 17 -23.80 7.84 15.90
CA VAL A 17 -23.37 8.11 17.29
C VAL A 17 -24.44 7.71 18.31
N GLU A 18 -25.71 8.03 18.05
CA GLU A 18 -26.79 7.68 18.98
C GLU A 18 -26.98 6.16 19.08
N VAL A 19 -26.97 5.48 17.92
CA VAL A 19 -27.18 4.02 17.85
C VAL A 19 -26.00 3.26 18.46
N ILE A 20 -24.77 3.71 18.22
CA ILE A 20 -23.54 3.15 18.82
C ILE A 20 -23.59 3.33 20.35
N ASN A 21 -23.95 4.51 20.84
CA ASN A 21 -24.11 4.75 22.29
C ASN A 21 -25.17 3.84 22.92
N LYS A 22 -26.27 3.54 22.22
CA LYS A 22 -27.26 2.56 22.68
C LYS A 22 -26.65 1.16 22.74
N PHE A 23 -25.93 0.75 21.69
CA PHE A 23 -25.27 -0.54 21.61
C PHE A 23 -24.22 -0.75 22.72
N GLU A 24 -23.34 0.23 22.94
CA GLU A 24 -22.32 0.20 24.01
C GLU A 24 -22.94 0.08 25.41
N LYS A 25 -24.07 0.77 25.62
CA LYS A 25 -24.84 0.70 26.88
C LYS A 25 -25.72 -0.55 26.98
N LYS A 26 -25.60 -1.51 26.04
CA LYS A 26 -26.42 -2.72 25.92
C LYS A 26 -27.92 -2.43 25.92
N LYS A 27 -28.31 -1.24 25.45
CA LYS A 27 -29.71 -0.89 25.23
C LYS A 27 -30.20 -1.57 23.96
N ARG A 28 -31.49 -1.90 23.94
CA ARG A 28 -32.11 -2.53 22.79
C ARG A 28 -32.11 -1.56 21.60
N ILE A 29 -31.80 -2.10 20.42
CA ILE A 29 -32.00 -1.41 19.14
C ILE A 29 -33.42 -1.78 18.70
N ASP A 30 -34.29 -0.79 18.65
CA ASP A 30 -35.73 -1.03 18.72
C ASP A 30 -36.41 -0.92 17.35
N ASN A 31 -35.70 -0.43 16.33
CA ASN A 31 -36.27 -0.25 15.00
C ASN A 31 -35.29 -0.54 13.86
N ILE A 32 -35.86 -0.82 12.68
CA ILE A 32 -35.12 -1.17 11.47
C ILE A 32 -34.25 -0.01 10.96
N GLN A 33 -34.63 1.24 11.22
CA GLN A 33 -33.88 2.43 10.77
C GLN A 33 -32.54 2.53 11.52
N GLU A 34 -32.52 2.27 12.83
CA GLU A 34 -31.30 2.22 13.63
C GLU A 34 -30.35 1.13 13.13
N LEU A 35 -30.88 -0.04 12.76
CA LEU A 35 -30.09 -1.12 12.15
C LEU A 35 -29.50 -0.71 10.79
N ILE A 36 -30.28 -0.02 9.95
CA ILE A 36 -29.81 0.48 8.64
C ILE A 36 -28.70 1.53 8.83
N ILE A 37 -28.87 2.45 9.78
CA ILE A 37 -27.87 3.48 10.12
C ILE A 37 -26.57 2.81 10.57
N LEU A 38 -26.67 1.84 11.49
CA LEU A 38 -25.51 1.10 11.99
C LEU A 38 -24.80 0.33 10.88
N ALA A 39 -25.54 -0.39 10.04
CA ALA A 39 -24.98 -1.13 8.91
C ALA A 39 -24.28 -0.20 7.90
N THR A 40 -24.89 0.95 7.60
CA THR A 40 -24.31 1.95 6.69
C THR A 40 -23.03 2.54 7.25
N TYR A 41 -23.02 2.87 8.54
CA TYR A 41 -21.82 3.36 9.23
C TYR A 41 -20.68 2.34 9.22
N LEU A 42 -20.97 1.08 9.55
CA LEU A 42 -19.98 0.00 9.53
C LEU A 42 -19.42 -0.25 8.13
N ASN A 43 -20.27 -0.25 7.12
CA ASN A 43 -19.84 -0.38 5.72
C ASN A 43 -18.93 0.79 5.32
N MET A 44 -19.27 2.02 5.70
CA MET A 44 -18.44 3.19 5.43
C MET A 44 -17.08 3.09 6.13
N GLN A 45 -17.03 2.69 7.39
CA GLN A 45 -15.76 2.44 8.08
C GLN A 45 -14.93 1.36 7.38
N LYS A 46 -15.58 0.27 6.94
CA LYS A 46 -14.86 -0.81 6.26
C LYS A 46 -14.31 -0.37 4.90
N LEU A 47 -15.03 0.47 4.18
CA LEU A 47 -14.56 1.06 2.93
C LEU A 47 -13.38 2.03 3.17
N ASP A 48 -13.42 2.81 4.25
CA ASP A 48 -12.29 3.68 4.65
C ASP A 48 -11.04 2.84 4.96
N GLU A 49 -11.18 1.74 5.70
CA GLU A 49 -10.08 0.80 5.97
C GLU A 49 -9.51 0.21 4.68
N LEU A 50 -10.37 -0.34 3.81
CA LEU A 50 -9.94 -0.94 2.55
C LEU A 50 -9.23 0.08 1.66
N ARG A 51 -9.70 1.32 1.63
CA ARG A 51 -9.05 2.39 0.90
C ARG A 51 -7.65 2.68 1.45
N ASN A 52 -7.50 2.74 2.77
CA ASN A 52 -6.20 2.96 3.40
C ASN A 52 -5.23 1.80 3.12
N ASP A 53 -5.73 0.56 3.13
CA ASP A 53 -4.95 -0.63 2.79
C ASP A 53 -4.48 -0.58 1.33
N VAL A 54 -5.38 -0.24 0.40
CA VAL A 54 -5.04 -0.06 -1.02
C VAL A 54 -4.02 1.06 -1.22
N ASP A 55 -4.18 2.21 -0.58
CA ASP A 55 -3.21 3.31 -0.62
C ASP A 55 -1.84 2.85 -0.05
N GLY A 56 -1.85 2.00 0.98
CA GLY A 56 -0.66 1.37 1.54
C GLY A 56 0.06 0.46 0.54
N VAL A 57 -0.70 -0.37 -0.16
CA VAL A 57 -0.20 -1.25 -1.23
C VAL A 57 0.36 -0.43 -2.39
N MET A 58 -0.34 0.60 -2.85
CA MET A 58 0.14 1.48 -3.93
C MET A 58 1.46 2.17 -3.56
N ARG A 59 1.60 2.67 -2.32
CA ARG A 59 2.88 3.22 -1.83
C ARG A 59 3.99 2.17 -1.77
N ALA A 60 3.67 0.92 -1.46
CA ALA A 60 4.65 -0.16 -1.48
C ALA A 60 5.15 -0.43 -2.90
N PHE A 61 4.26 -0.48 -3.90
CA PHE A 61 4.63 -0.59 -5.31
C PHE A 61 5.51 0.58 -5.77
N GLN A 62 5.14 1.82 -5.45
CA GLN A 62 5.97 3.00 -5.78
C GLN A 62 7.39 2.91 -5.19
N ARG A 63 7.52 2.36 -3.98
CA ARG A 63 8.84 2.13 -3.34
C ARG A 63 9.62 1.01 -4.02
N LEU A 64 8.94 -0.02 -4.54
CA LEU A 64 9.56 -1.08 -5.33
C LEU A 64 10.07 -0.54 -6.67
N ASP A 65 9.30 0.30 -7.35
CA ASP A 65 9.73 0.95 -8.59
C ASP A 65 10.98 1.81 -8.34
N ALA A 66 10.98 2.64 -7.28
CA ALA A 66 12.16 3.42 -6.91
C ALA A 66 13.37 2.54 -6.53
N LEU A 67 13.15 1.35 -5.95
CA LEU A 67 14.22 0.40 -5.64
C LEU A 67 14.87 -0.15 -6.90
N ILE A 68 14.11 -0.37 -7.98
CA ILE A 68 14.65 -0.83 -9.27
C ILE A 68 15.70 0.14 -9.79
N ASP A 69 15.40 1.44 -9.78
CA ASP A 69 16.33 2.46 -10.26
C ASP A 69 17.63 2.47 -9.44
N VAL A 70 17.51 2.39 -8.10
CA VAL A 70 18.68 2.31 -7.21
C VAL A 70 19.53 1.06 -7.50
N VAL A 71 18.90 -0.09 -7.71
CA VAL A 71 19.61 -1.33 -8.02
C VAL A 71 20.29 -1.25 -9.39
N ARG A 72 19.64 -0.63 -10.40
CA ARG A 72 20.24 -0.38 -11.72
C ARG A 72 21.46 0.53 -11.63
N ASP A 73 21.40 1.58 -10.82
CA ASP A 73 22.54 2.49 -10.66
C ASP A 73 23.69 1.85 -9.87
N LEU A 74 23.38 1.06 -8.84
CA LEU A 74 24.38 0.25 -8.13
C LEU A 74 25.06 -0.74 -9.09
N LYS A 75 24.29 -1.36 -9.99
CA LYS A 75 24.81 -2.28 -11.00
C LYS A 75 25.84 -1.58 -11.90
N LYS A 76 25.50 -0.41 -12.46
CA LYS A 76 26.42 0.40 -13.28
C LYS A 76 27.70 0.77 -12.51
N ALA A 77 27.58 1.10 -11.23
CA ALA A 77 28.72 1.42 -10.39
C ALA A 77 29.64 0.19 -10.18
N VAL A 78 29.05 -0.99 -9.95
CA VAL A 78 29.80 -2.26 -9.83
C VAL A 78 30.49 -2.62 -11.15
N GLU A 79 29.83 -2.47 -12.29
CA GLU A 79 30.42 -2.70 -13.62
C GLU A 79 31.60 -1.75 -13.89
N SER A 80 31.43 -0.47 -13.54
CA SER A 80 32.50 0.52 -13.66
C SER A 80 33.71 0.17 -12.79
N LEU A 81 33.47 -0.26 -11.54
CA LEU A 81 34.53 -0.73 -10.65
C LEU A 81 35.21 -1.99 -11.18
N GLN A 82 34.45 -2.94 -11.73
CA GLN A 82 34.98 -4.19 -12.25
C GLN A 82 35.90 -3.97 -13.46
N SER A 83 35.58 -2.99 -14.32
CA SER A 83 36.35 -2.69 -15.54
C SER A 83 37.83 -2.34 -15.29
N GLY A 84 38.17 -1.82 -14.10
CA GLY A 84 39.52 -1.46 -13.70
C GLY A 84 40.22 -2.49 -12.79
N GLN A 85 39.59 -3.64 -12.54
CA GLN A 85 40.08 -4.63 -11.58
C GLN A 85 40.44 -5.95 -12.27
N THR A 86 41.39 -6.69 -11.71
CA THR A 86 41.80 -8.01 -12.18
C THR A 86 41.89 -9.01 -11.03
N GLY A 87 41.85 -10.30 -11.33
CA GLY A 87 41.99 -11.35 -10.33
C GLY A 87 40.76 -11.52 -9.43
N GLU A 88 40.98 -11.77 -8.14
CA GLU A 88 39.93 -12.11 -7.17
C GLU A 88 38.90 -10.99 -6.98
N VAL A 89 39.33 -9.73 -7.01
CA VAL A 89 38.45 -8.55 -6.89
C VAL A 89 37.47 -8.49 -8.07
N ALA A 90 37.94 -8.73 -9.29
CA ALA A 90 37.08 -8.76 -10.48
C ALA A 90 36.05 -9.90 -10.41
N LYS A 91 36.44 -11.06 -9.85
CA LYS A 91 35.53 -12.20 -9.64
C LYS A 91 34.44 -11.86 -8.62
N LEU A 92 34.81 -11.29 -7.47
CA LEU A 92 33.85 -10.88 -6.43
C LEU A 92 32.87 -9.82 -6.96
N LEU A 93 33.34 -8.84 -7.73
CA LEU A 93 32.47 -7.84 -8.36
C LEU A 93 31.52 -8.47 -9.38
N GLY A 94 31.96 -9.48 -10.15
CA GLY A 94 31.09 -10.25 -11.03
C GLY A 94 30.01 -11.04 -10.28
N GLU A 95 30.34 -11.62 -9.12
CA GLU A 95 29.35 -12.29 -8.26
C GLU A 95 28.32 -11.31 -7.68
N VAL A 96 28.75 -10.10 -7.29
CA VAL A 96 27.85 -9.03 -6.86
C VAL A 96 26.93 -8.62 -8.01
N ASN A 97 27.48 -8.43 -9.22
CA ASN A 97 26.70 -8.06 -10.39
C ASN A 97 25.61 -9.10 -10.70
N SER A 98 25.95 -10.39 -10.68
CA SER A 98 24.98 -11.48 -10.87
C SER A 98 23.88 -11.51 -9.79
N LYS A 99 24.19 -11.12 -8.55
CA LYS A 99 23.18 -11.00 -7.48
C LYS A 99 22.26 -9.81 -7.73
N LEU A 100 22.79 -8.68 -8.23
CA LEU A 100 21.99 -7.52 -8.61
C LEU A 100 21.05 -7.86 -9.77
N ASP A 101 21.51 -8.63 -10.77
CA ASP A 101 20.66 -9.13 -11.85
C ASP A 101 19.48 -9.95 -11.34
N LYS A 102 19.71 -10.87 -10.40
CA LYS A 102 18.64 -11.65 -9.76
C LYS A 102 17.66 -10.79 -8.96
N ILE A 103 18.14 -9.69 -8.39
CA ILE A 103 17.26 -8.74 -7.68
C ILE A 103 16.41 -7.98 -8.70
N LEU A 104 17.01 -7.49 -9.79
CA LEU A 104 16.28 -6.81 -10.86
C LEU A 104 15.23 -7.71 -11.50
N GLU A 105 15.58 -8.95 -11.86
CA GLU A 105 14.64 -9.93 -12.43
C GLU A 105 13.42 -10.15 -11.51
N LYS A 106 13.66 -10.23 -10.20
CA LYS A 106 12.58 -10.36 -9.22
C LYS A 106 11.75 -9.10 -9.09
N LEU A 107 12.36 -7.92 -9.12
CA LEU A 107 11.64 -6.66 -8.99
C LEU A 107 10.83 -6.32 -10.25
N ASP A 108 11.38 -6.59 -11.44
CA ASP A 108 10.72 -6.39 -12.73
C ASP A 108 9.42 -7.21 -12.83
N ALA A 109 9.38 -8.41 -12.24
CA ALA A 109 8.16 -9.24 -12.14
C ALA A 109 7.01 -8.61 -11.32
N TYR A 110 7.28 -7.53 -10.58
CA TYR A 110 6.29 -6.79 -9.79
C TYR A 110 6.04 -5.37 -10.31
N THR A 111 6.62 -5.01 -11.46
CA THR A 111 6.40 -3.68 -12.07
C THR A 111 5.05 -3.60 -12.77
N VAL A 112 4.45 -2.42 -12.73
CA VAL A 112 3.12 -2.16 -13.30
C VAL A 112 3.05 -2.41 -14.81
N GLU A 113 4.16 -2.31 -15.54
CA GLU A 113 4.22 -2.60 -16.99
C GLU A 113 4.12 -4.10 -17.31
N SER A 114 4.30 -4.98 -16.32
CA SER A 114 4.26 -6.44 -16.48
C SER A 114 2.92 -7.10 -16.10
N LEU A 115 1.96 -6.31 -15.60
CA LEU A 115 0.60 -6.73 -15.19
C LEU A 115 -0.46 -6.23 -16.17
#